data_AF-A0A437A6C1-F1
#
_entry.id   AF-A0A437A6C1-F1
#
_cell.length_a   1.000
_cell.length_b   1.000
_cell.length_c   1.000
_cell.angle_alpha   90.00
_cell.angle_beta   90.00
_cell.angle_gamma   90.00
#
_symmetry.space_group_name_H-M   'P 1'
#
loop_
_entity.id
_entity.type
_entity.pdbx_description
1 polymer ?
#
loop_
_entity_poly.entity_id
_entity_poly.type
_entity_poly.pdbx_seq_one_letter_code
_entity_poly.pdbx_strand_id
1 'polypeptide(L)'
;MAKVAELTGFKPFMEYAGSYALFNWRRLDPNRGMDYDNLALIRAFENGLDNKSSEAGFVLIHVEMVKHSHGLVSGVQKGLKALRDLDSPDRLTVFQEGLQEILETFKNINKVMNDMWQKSKPEAYSGFRTFIFGIHSQPMFPDGVVYEGVSTEPMKFRGESGANDSMIPLIDNFMCIEMPENPLTQILKDFRNYRPDGHKGYLKWVETVARGTDQYPSVKEFSLGNQKTAVLYLLILDQIREFRGRHWNFTREYILKQGKRLHPKATGGSPIVEWLPNQLSQILNIMSEVQEHISNTYSEESLKGGDATEFSRIKDTVPKDLAKLQKDVKTYSSNIASQ
;
A
#
# COMPACT_ATOMS: atom_id res chain seq x y z
N MET A 1 12.54 -19.35 -18.37
CA MET A 1 11.79 -18.54 -17.37
C MET A 1 12.14 -18.94 -15.94
N ALA A 2 11.91 -20.19 -15.51
CA ALA A 2 12.18 -20.63 -14.13
C ALA A 2 13.61 -20.33 -13.64
N LYS A 3 14.62 -20.62 -14.48
CA LYS A 3 16.01 -20.33 -14.12
C LYS A 3 16.30 -18.84 -13.92
N VAL A 4 15.67 -17.97 -14.73
CA VAL A 4 15.82 -16.51 -14.58
C VAL A 4 15.20 -16.05 -13.28
N ALA A 5 13.99 -16.52 -12.96
CA ALA A 5 13.30 -16.20 -11.72
C ALA A 5 14.09 -16.63 -10.47
N GLU A 6 14.69 -17.82 -10.49
CA GLU A 6 15.61 -18.29 -9.45
C GLU A 6 16.80 -17.34 -9.25
N LEU A 7 17.45 -16.91 -10.34
CA LEU A 7 18.61 -16.01 -10.30
C LEU A 7 18.27 -14.59 -9.85
N THR A 8 17.05 -14.12 -10.12
CA THR A 8 16.61 -12.76 -9.79
C THR A 8 15.84 -12.65 -8.48
N GLY A 9 15.56 -13.77 -7.80
CA GLY A 9 14.75 -13.82 -6.58
C GLY A 9 13.24 -13.59 -6.81
N PHE A 10 12.82 -13.57 -8.08
CA PHE A 10 11.43 -13.39 -8.51
C PHE A 10 10.69 -14.72 -8.63
N LYS A 11 9.36 -14.68 -8.75
CA LYS A 11 8.58 -15.87 -9.09
C LYS A 11 8.62 -16.09 -10.61
N PRO A 12 8.57 -17.35 -11.11
CA PRO A 12 8.51 -17.63 -12.53
C PRO A 12 7.10 -17.38 -13.08
N PHE A 13 6.58 -16.18 -12.83
CA PHE A 13 5.24 -15.73 -13.17
C PHE A 13 5.27 -14.22 -13.39
N MET A 14 4.24 -13.67 -14.03
CA MET A 14 4.13 -12.23 -14.20
C MET A 14 3.68 -11.56 -12.89
N GLU A 15 4.64 -11.22 -12.03
CA GLU A 15 4.41 -10.50 -10.77
C GLU A 15 4.58 -8.97 -10.89
N TYR A 16 4.10 -8.26 -9.87
CA TYR A 16 4.06 -6.79 -9.83
C TYR A 16 5.42 -6.12 -10.09
N ALA A 17 6.44 -6.42 -9.28
CA ALA A 17 7.69 -5.66 -9.28
C ALA A 17 8.56 -5.98 -10.50
N GLY A 18 8.85 -7.26 -10.72
CA GLY A 18 9.80 -7.72 -11.73
C GLY A 18 9.27 -7.75 -13.15
N SER A 19 7.97 -7.54 -13.38
CA SER A 19 7.39 -7.72 -14.72
C SER A 19 6.27 -6.76 -15.12
N TYR A 20 5.18 -6.64 -14.36
CA TYR A 20 3.99 -5.91 -14.85
C TYR A 20 4.05 -4.41 -14.57
N ALA A 21 4.63 -4.01 -13.43
CA ALA A 21 4.63 -2.61 -12.98
C ALA A 21 6.02 -1.98 -12.90
N LEU A 22 6.79 -2.25 -11.84
CA LEU A 22 7.95 -1.41 -11.50
C LEU A 22 9.08 -1.44 -12.53
N PHE A 23 9.26 -2.57 -13.22
CA PHE A 23 10.28 -2.72 -14.26
C PHE A 23 9.71 -2.57 -15.68
N ASN A 24 8.42 -2.26 -15.83
CA ASN A 24 7.72 -2.17 -17.11
C ASN A 24 7.53 -0.72 -17.58
N TRP A 25 8.55 0.11 -17.51
CA TRP A 25 8.44 1.48 -17.96
C TRP A 25 9.73 1.98 -18.57
N ARG A 26 9.59 2.98 -19.43
CA ARG A 26 10.70 3.71 -20.05
C ARG A 26 10.33 5.18 -20.19
N ARG A 27 11.35 6.02 -20.34
CA ARG A 27 11.16 7.41 -20.78
C ARG A 27 10.98 7.46 -22.29
N LEU A 28 10.09 8.33 -22.75
CA LEU A 28 9.93 8.64 -24.18
C LEU A 28 11.12 9.48 -24.67
N ASP A 29 11.44 10.53 -23.92
CA ASP A 29 12.64 11.35 -24.09
C ASP A 29 13.61 11.13 -22.91
N PRO A 30 14.79 10.52 -23.15
CA PRO A 30 15.82 10.31 -22.13
C PRO A 30 16.41 11.60 -21.54
N ASN A 31 16.23 12.76 -22.18
CA ASN A 31 16.71 14.05 -21.70
C ASN A 31 15.71 14.75 -20.76
N ARG A 32 14.45 14.27 -20.72
CA ARG A 32 13.42 14.75 -19.80
C ARG A 32 13.40 13.95 -18.50
N GLY A 33 12.78 14.55 -17.48
CA GLY A 33 12.53 13.92 -16.19
C GLY A 33 11.54 12.76 -16.24
N MET A 34 11.19 12.21 -15.08
CA MET A 34 10.18 11.15 -14.92
C MET A 34 8.76 11.73 -14.77
N ASP A 35 8.44 12.78 -15.54
CA ASP A 35 7.08 13.33 -15.57
C ASP A 35 6.15 12.32 -16.25
N TYR A 36 4.92 12.22 -15.76
CA TYR A 36 3.96 11.20 -16.20
C TYR A 36 3.79 11.13 -17.73
N ASP A 37 3.73 12.27 -18.41
CA ASP A 37 3.56 12.36 -19.87
C ASP A 37 4.80 11.92 -20.66
N ASN A 38 5.95 11.80 -19.98
CA ASN A 38 7.20 11.27 -20.53
C ASN A 38 7.38 9.76 -20.24
N LEU A 39 6.45 9.12 -19.52
CA LEU A 39 6.51 7.69 -19.24
C LEU A 39 5.72 6.88 -20.29
N ALA A 40 6.23 5.69 -20.59
CA ALA A 40 5.55 4.71 -21.43
C ALA A 40 5.86 3.28 -20.98
N LEU A 41 4.94 2.37 -21.23
CA LEU A 41 5.16 0.94 -21.00
C LEU A 41 6.20 0.36 -21.97
N ILE A 42 6.91 -0.67 -21.51
CA ILE A 42 7.78 -1.49 -22.38
C ILE A 42 6.95 -2.58 -23.05
N ARG A 43 6.04 -3.21 -22.29
CA ARG A 43 5.10 -4.25 -22.73
C ARG A 43 3.69 -3.93 -22.22
N ALA A 44 2.68 -4.26 -23.01
CA ALA A 44 1.27 -4.11 -22.68
C ALA A 44 0.48 -5.27 -23.32
N PHE A 45 -0.70 -5.56 -22.78
CA PHE A 45 -1.63 -6.54 -23.33
C PHE A 45 -2.54 -5.94 -24.40
N GLU A 46 -2.95 -4.69 -24.22
CA GLU A 46 -3.95 -4.05 -25.07
C GLU A 46 -3.41 -2.83 -25.82
N ASN A 47 -4.10 -2.47 -26.91
CA ASN A 47 -3.92 -1.21 -27.63
C ASN A 47 -2.49 -0.91 -28.12
N GLY A 48 -1.67 -1.93 -28.41
CA GLY A 48 -0.43 -1.78 -29.16
C GLY A 48 0.63 -0.84 -28.55
N LEU A 49 0.72 -0.77 -27.21
CA LEU A 49 1.59 0.15 -26.46
C LEU A 49 1.20 1.64 -26.53
N ASP A 50 -0.07 1.96 -26.85
CA ASP A 50 -0.59 3.32 -26.67
C ASP A 50 -0.37 3.76 -25.21
N ASN A 51 0.48 4.77 -25.02
CA ASN A 51 0.87 5.29 -23.72
C ASN A 51 -0.24 6.09 -23.02
N LYS A 52 -1.38 6.31 -23.71
CA LYS A 52 -2.59 6.92 -23.16
C LYS A 52 -3.72 5.92 -22.94
N SER A 53 -3.47 4.63 -23.16
CA SER A 53 -4.43 3.56 -22.88
C SER A 53 -4.70 3.41 -21.38
N SER A 54 -5.84 2.84 -21.01
CA SER A 54 -6.17 2.59 -19.59
C SER A 54 -5.18 1.64 -18.91
N GLU A 55 -4.63 0.66 -19.62
CA GLU A 55 -3.60 -0.24 -19.08
C GLU A 55 -2.31 0.52 -18.76
N ALA A 56 -1.82 1.34 -19.69
CA ALA A 56 -0.70 2.23 -19.46
C ALA A 56 -0.99 3.17 -18.28
N GLY A 57 -2.21 3.71 -18.22
CA GLY A 57 -2.72 4.49 -17.12
C GLY A 57 -2.60 3.81 -15.76
N PHE A 58 -3.13 2.59 -15.69
CA PHE A 58 -3.17 1.75 -14.49
C PHE A 58 -1.77 1.45 -13.97
N VAL A 59 -0.85 1.08 -14.85
CA VAL A 59 0.53 0.74 -14.47
C VAL A 59 1.37 1.99 -14.15
N LEU A 60 1.34 3.01 -15.01
CA LEU A 60 2.23 4.17 -14.89
C LEU A 60 1.89 5.04 -13.66
N ILE A 61 0.64 5.04 -13.19
CA ILE A 61 0.32 5.69 -11.90
C ILE A 61 1.06 5.04 -10.73
N HIS A 62 1.30 3.72 -10.77
CA HIS A 62 2.11 3.07 -9.73
C HIS A 62 3.58 3.51 -9.80
N VAL A 63 4.14 3.63 -11.01
CA VAL A 63 5.51 4.15 -11.21
C VAL A 63 5.60 5.60 -10.72
N GLU A 64 4.61 6.42 -11.05
CA GLU A 64 4.50 7.82 -10.62
C GLU A 64 4.39 7.95 -9.09
N MET A 65 3.67 7.05 -8.41
CA MET A 65 3.66 7.02 -6.93
C MET A 65 5.03 6.62 -6.37
N VAL A 66 5.63 5.55 -6.91
CA VAL A 66 6.90 4.99 -6.41
C VAL A 66 8.08 5.93 -6.61
N LYS A 67 8.02 6.88 -7.56
CA LYS A 67 9.06 7.91 -7.71
C LYS A 67 9.25 8.76 -6.44
N HIS A 68 8.23 8.85 -5.59
CA HIS A 68 8.28 9.58 -4.32
C HIS A 68 8.87 8.75 -3.17
N SER A 69 9.16 7.47 -3.37
CA SER A 69 9.63 6.54 -2.33
C SER A 69 10.90 7.01 -1.59
N HIS A 70 11.75 7.83 -2.23
CA HIS A 70 12.94 8.39 -1.58
C HIS A 70 12.62 9.17 -0.30
N GLY A 71 11.51 9.94 -0.28
CA GLY A 71 11.10 10.72 0.88
C GLY A 71 10.60 9.82 2.03
N LEU A 72 9.93 8.71 1.70
CA LEU A 72 9.54 7.70 2.68
C LEU A 72 10.77 7.04 3.30
N VAL A 73 11.74 6.61 2.48
CA VAL A 73 12.96 5.95 2.94
C VAL A 73 13.79 6.90 3.81
N SER A 74 14.01 8.14 3.35
CA SER A 74 14.77 9.17 4.07
C SER A 74 14.12 9.50 5.42
N GLY A 75 12.81 9.75 5.45
CA GLY A 75 12.10 10.04 6.69
C GLY A 75 12.12 8.87 7.69
N VAL A 76 11.97 7.62 7.22
CA VAL A 76 12.12 6.43 8.05
C VAL A 76 13.53 6.32 8.61
N GLN A 77 14.57 6.55 7.80
CA GLN A 77 15.96 6.49 8.26
C GLN A 77 16.25 7.55 9.33
N LYS A 78 15.75 8.79 9.16
CA LYS A 78 15.84 9.84 10.18
C LYS A 78 15.15 9.41 11.48
N GLY A 79 13.93 8.90 11.39
CA GLY A 79 13.16 8.43 12.54
C GLY A 79 13.88 7.31 13.30
N LEU A 80 14.34 6.28 12.60
CA LEU A 80 15.06 5.15 13.21
C LEU A 80 16.47 5.51 13.71
N LYS A 81 17.13 6.50 13.11
CA LYS A 81 18.39 7.05 13.62
C LYS A 81 18.13 7.76 14.94
N ALA A 82 17.22 8.73 14.96
CA ALA A 82 16.84 9.45 16.16
C ALA A 82 16.40 8.51 17.29
N LEU A 83 15.59 7.50 16.97
CA LEU A 83 15.12 6.54 17.97
C LEU A 83 16.26 5.85 18.75
N ARG A 84 17.38 5.56 18.08
CA ARG A 84 18.53 4.82 18.63
C ARG A 84 19.66 5.72 19.17
N ASP A 85 19.67 6.99 18.81
CA ASP A 85 20.71 7.94 19.18
C ASP A 85 20.39 8.61 20.53
N LEU A 86 20.46 7.83 21.61
CA LEU A 86 19.95 8.20 22.94
C LEU A 86 20.63 9.42 23.55
N ASP A 87 21.90 9.65 23.20
CA ASP A 87 22.73 10.72 23.76
C ASP A 87 22.66 12.02 22.92
N SER A 88 21.98 11.98 21.77
CA SER A 88 21.90 13.14 20.87
C SER A 88 20.91 14.19 21.37
N PRO A 89 21.33 15.44 21.58
CA PRO A 89 20.43 16.52 21.98
C PRO A 89 19.40 16.86 20.88
N ASP A 90 19.72 16.57 19.62
CA ASP A 90 18.86 16.86 18.46
C ASP A 90 17.90 15.71 18.14
N ARG A 91 17.89 14.65 18.95
CA ARG A 91 17.09 13.43 18.75
C ARG A 91 15.63 13.73 18.42
N LEU A 92 14.97 14.56 19.24
CA LEU A 92 13.55 14.89 19.04
C LEU A 92 13.33 15.66 17.73
N THR A 93 14.21 16.61 17.42
CA THR A 93 14.14 17.41 16.18
C THR A 93 14.28 16.53 14.95
N VAL A 94 15.30 15.68 14.90
CA VAL A 94 15.54 14.75 13.78
C VAL A 94 14.37 13.78 13.60
N PHE A 95 13.77 13.31 14.70
CA PHE A 95 12.58 12.47 14.64
C PHE A 95 11.38 13.20 14.05
N GLN A 96 11.11 14.44 14.50
CA GLN A 96 10.04 15.28 13.95
C GLN A 96 10.23 15.56 12.46
N GLU A 97 11.46 15.87 12.03
CA GLU A 97 11.78 16.04 10.61
C GLU A 97 11.50 14.78 9.80
N GLY A 98 11.86 13.61 10.34
CA GLY A 98 11.58 12.32 9.71
C GLY A 98 10.08 12.07 9.52
N LEU A 99 9.28 12.30 10.57
CA LEU A 99 7.82 12.18 10.50
C LEU A 99 7.21 13.20 9.52
N GLN A 100 7.67 14.45 9.53
CA GLN A 100 7.19 15.49 8.62
C GLN A 100 7.50 15.15 7.16
N GLU A 101 8.68 14.62 6.87
CA GLU A 101 9.07 14.17 5.53
C GLU A 101 8.20 13.00 5.05
N ILE A 102 7.91 12.02 5.91
CA ILE A 102 6.98 10.92 5.60
C ILE A 102 5.59 11.49 5.29
N LEU A 103 5.09 12.41 6.12
CA LEU A 103 3.77 13.01 5.98
C LEU A 103 3.62 13.75 4.64
N GLU A 104 4.56 14.63 4.30
CA GLU A 104 4.49 15.37 3.03
C GLU A 104 4.68 14.47 1.82
N THR A 105 5.52 13.44 1.93
CA THR A 105 5.69 12.45 0.88
C THR A 105 4.40 11.70 0.61
N PHE A 106 3.69 11.27 1.67
CA PHE A 106 2.41 10.59 1.52
C PHE A 106 1.31 11.47 0.96
N LYS A 107 1.25 12.75 1.34
CA LYS A 107 0.30 13.71 0.72
C LYS A 107 0.50 13.76 -0.79
N ASN A 108 1.75 13.75 -1.27
CA ASN A 108 2.05 13.72 -2.70
C ASN A 108 1.65 12.39 -3.34
N ILE A 109 1.95 11.25 -2.70
CA ILE A 109 1.52 9.93 -3.17
C ILE A 109 -0.01 9.85 -3.27
N ASN A 110 -0.75 10.34 -2.27
CA ASN A 110 -2.22 10.33 -2.27
C ASN A 110 -2.81 11.22 -3.38
N LYS A 111 -2.16 12.34 -3.71
CA LYS A 111 -2.53 13.18 -4.86
C LYS A 111 -2.34 12.43 -6.17
N VAL A 112 -1.16 11.83 -6.39
CA VAL A 112 -0.89 11.01 -7.58
C VAL A 112 -1.87 9.86 -7.68
N MET A 113 -2.13 9.16 -6.58
CA MET A 113 -3.08 8.05 -6.55
C MET A 113 -4.46 8.49 -7.03
N ASN A 114 -4.90 9.72 -6.72
CA ASN A 114 -6.17 10.26 -7.20
C ASN A 114 -6.24 10.42 -8.72
N ASP A 115 -5.10 10.63 -9.39
CA ASP A 115 -5.04 10.80 -10.84
C ASP A 115 -5.40 9.51 -11.59
N MET A 116 -5.42 8.36 -10.90
CA MET A 116 -5.90 7.08 -11.45
C MET A 116 -7.24 7.23 -12.20
N TRP A 117 -8.17 8.04 -11.68
CA TRP A 117 -9.48 8.27 -12.32
C TRP A 117 -9.38 8.92 -13.71
N GLN A 118 -8.33 9.70 -13.96
CA GLN A 118 -8.10 10.38 -15.23
C GLN A 118 -7.26 9.52 -16.18
N LYS A 119 -6.42 8.64 -15.64
CA LYS A 119 -5.44 7.87 -16.41
C LYS A 119 -5.95 6.49 -16.82
N SER A 120 -6.78 5.87 -15.99
CA SER A 120 -7.36 4.56 -16.26
C SER A 120 -8.87 4.60 -16.05
N LYS A 121 -9.62 4.00 -16.96
CA LYS A 121 -11.09 3.97 -16.91
C LYS A 121 -11.57 2.66 -16.26
N PRO A 122 -12.48 2.70 -15.27
CA PRO A 122 -13.03 1.48 -14.66
C PRO A 122 -13.60 0.49 -15.67
N GLU A 123 -14.26 0.98 -16.72
CA GLU A 123 -14.92 0.15 -17.74
C GLU A 123 -13.94 -0.58 -18.65
N ALA A 124 -12.71 -0.05 -18.78
CA ALA A 124 -11.65 -0.65 -19.58
C ALA A 124 -10.85 -1.70 -18.79
N TYR A 125 -11.00 -1.77 -17.47
CA TYR A 125 -10.20 -2.65 -16.62
C TYR A 125 -10.36 -4.12 -16.98
N SER A 126 -11.56 -4.55 -17.39
CA SER A 126 -11.82 -5.94 -17.78
C SER A 126 -10.95 -6.43 -18.93
N GLY A 127 -10.56 -5.53 -19.84
CA GLY A 127 -9.76 -5.85 -21.02
C GLY A 127 -8.40 -6.43 -20.66
N PHE A 128 -7.66 -5.74 -19.79
CA PHE A 128 -6.34 -6.19 -19.37
C PHE A 128 -6.33 -7.01 -18.05
N ARG A 129 -7.36 -6.89 -17.20
CA ARG A 129 -7.42 -7.60 -15.90
C ARG A 129 -7.32 -9.13 -16.06
N THR A 130 -7.86 -9.68 -17.15
CA THR A 130 -7.83 -11.13 -17.40
C THR A 130 -6.40 -11.68 -17.45
N PHE A 131 -5.46 -10.90 -17.98
CA PHE A 131 -4.07 -11.32 -18.17
C PHE A 131 -3.21 -11.24 -16.91
N ILE A 132 -3.65 -10.49 -15.90
CA ILE A 132 -2.91 -10.28 -14.65
C ILE A 132 -3.41 -11.19 -13.50
N PHE A 133 -4.36 -12.09 -13.79
CA PHE A 133 -4.75 -13.14 -12.85
C PHE A 133 -3.64 -14.15 -12.63
N GLY A 134 -3.51 -14.61 -11.39
CA GLY A 134 -2.61 -15.69 -11.04
C GLY A 134 -3.09 -17.07 -11.45
N ILE A 135 -2.25 -18.05 -11.19
CA ILE A 135 -2.57 -19.48 -11.28
C ILE A 135 -2.74 -20.13 -9.90
N HIS A 136 -2.84 -19.33 -8.83
CA HIS A 136 -3.11 -19.76 -7.47
C HIS A 136 -4.50 -19.28 -7.00
N SER A 137 -5.30 -20.18 -6.43
CA SER A 137 -6.64 -19.90 -5.90
C SER A 137 -7.64 -19.37 -6.95
N GLN A 138 -7.42 -19.64 -8.24
CA GLN A 138 -8.30 -19.24 -9.34
C GLN A 138 -9.06 -20.44 -9.93
N PRO A 139 -10.35 -20.31 -10.26
CA PRO A 139 -11.14 -21.41 -10.84
C PRO A 139 -10.62 -21.91 -12.20
N MET A 140 -9.95 -21.04 -12.97
CA MET A 140 -9.38 -21.40 -14.27
C MET A 140 -8.15 -22.32 -14.14
N PHE A 141 -7.48 -22.30 -12.98
CA PHE A 141 -6.29 -23.09 -12.68
C PHE A 141 -6.45 -23.75 -11.30
N PRO A 142 -7.41 -24.67 -11.13
CA PRO A 142 -7.73 -25.24 -9.81
C PRO A 142 -6.51 -25.95 -9.21
N ASP A 143 -5.74 -26.63 -10.05
CA ASP A 143 -4.54 -27.38 -9.65
C ASP A 143 -3.24 -26.60 -9.87
N GLY A 144 -3.29 -25.41 -10.48
CA GLY A 144 -2.11 -24.67 -10.93
C GLY A 144 -1.71 -25.02 -12.35
N VAL A 145 -0.44 -24.83 -12.69
CA VAL A 145 0.10 -25.08 -14.04
C VAL A 145 1.40 -25.88 -13.95
N VAL A 146 1.56 -26.88 -14.82
CA VAL A 146 2.81 -27.63 -14.97
C VAL A 146 3.82 -26.81 -15.76
N TYR A 147 5.03 -26.66 -15.21
CA TYR A 147 6.13 -25.96 -15.87
C TYR A 147 7.03 -27.03 -16.50
N GLU A 148 6.81 -27.31 -17.77
CA GLU A 148 7.52 -28.35 -18.52
C GLU A 148 9.04 -28.17 -18.41
N GLY A 149 9.75 -29.27 -18.12
CA GLY A 149 11.20 -29.28 -17.91
C GLY A 149 11.66 -28.66 -16.58
N VAL A 150 10.74 -28.22 -15.72
CA VAL A 150 11.04 -27.63 -14.39
C VAL A 150 10.47 -28.49 -13.26
N SER A 151 9.18 -28.84 -13.36
CA SER A 151 8.47 -29.64 -12.36
C SER A 151 7.38 -30.47 -13.02
N THR A 152 7.25 -31.74 -12.61
CA THR A 152 6.09 -32.59 -12.98
C THR A 152 4.86 -32.24 -12.17
N GLU A 153 5.04 -31.71 -10.95
CA GLU A 153 3.95 -31.23 -10.11
C GLU A 153 3.51 -29.82 -10.54
N PRO A 154 2.19 -29.56 -10.63
CA PRO A 154 1.66 -28.24 -10.90
C PRO A 154 2.13 -27.19 -9.88
N MET A 155 2.64 -26.07 -10.38
CA MET A 155 3.04 -24.93 -9.55
C MET A 155 1.91 -23.91 -9.47
N LYS A 156 1.87 -23.17 -8.36
CA LYS A 156 0.85 -22.17 -8.07
C LYS A 156 1.49 -20.83 -7.72
N PHE A 157 1.11 -19.77 -8.45
CA PHE A 157 1.57 -18.40 -8.24
C PHE A 157 0.39 -17.43 -8.21
N ARG A 158 0.45 -16.45 -7.30
CA ARG A 158 -0.53 -15.37 -7.22
C ARG A 158 -0.34 -14.42 -8.40
N GLY A 159 -1.45 -13.79 -8.82
CA GLY A 159 -1.43 -12.78 -9.84
C GLY A 159 -0.85 -11.47 -9.33
N GLU A 160 -0.76 -10.52 -10.24
CA GLU A 160 -0.31 -9.18 -9.88
C GLU A 160 -1.26 -8.57 -8.84
N SER A 161 -0.66 -7.91 -7.85
CA SER A 161 -1.41 -7.12 -6.87
C SER A 161 -0.56 -5.97 -6.37
N GLY A 162 -1.17 -4.79 -6.20
CA GLY A 162 -0.57 -3.68 -5.48
C GLY A 162 -0.14 -4.03 -4.04
N ALA A 163 -0.61 -5.14 -3.45
CA ALA A 163 -0.08 -5.66 -2.18
C ALA A 163 1.40 -6.08 -2.25
N ASN A 164 1.94 -6.29 -3.46
CA ASN A 164 3.35 -6.56 -3.72
C ASN A 164 4.22 -5.31 -3.71
N ASP A 165 3.63 -4.10 -3.68
CA ASP A 165 4.38 -2.87 -3.44
C ASP A 165 5.02 -2.86 -2.03
N SER A 166 6.00 -1.98 -1.83
CA SER A 166 6.78 -1.85 -0.59
C SER A 166 6.50 -0.56 0.20
N MET A 167 5.81 0.45 -0.36
CA MET A 167 5.61 1.75 0.31
C MET A 167 4.69 1.66 1.53
N ILE A 168 3.51 1.06 1.39
CA ILE A 168 2.59 0.87 2.53
C ILE A 168 3.22 -0.04 3.60
N PRO A 169 3.79 -1.22 3.26
CA PRO A 169 4.47 -2.05 4.25
C PRO A 169 5.64 -1.36 4.97
N LEU A 170 6.38 -0.47 4.29
CA LEU A 170 7.47 0.28 4.90
C LEU A 170 6.96 1.13 6.06
N ILE A 171 5.87 1.84 5.82
CA ILE A 171 5.35 2.77 6.82
C ILE A 171 4.48 2.05 7.84
N ASP A 172 3.77 0.98 7.48
CA ASP A 172 3.12 0.09 8.43
C ASP A 172 4.13 -0.48 9.45
N ASN A 173 5.27 -0.96 8.97
CA ASN A 173 6.35 -1.48 9.82
C ASN A 173 6.98 -0.37 10.67
N PHE A 174 7.30 0.79 10.09
CA PHE A 174 7.90 1.91 10.81
C PHE A 174 6.98 2.44 11.90
N MET A 175 5.69 2.60 11.62
CA MET A 175 4.69 3.12 12.55
C MET A 175 4.23 2.05 13.56
N CYS A 176 4.78 0.84 13.54
CA CYS A 176 4.35 -0.27 14.40
C CYS A 176 2.83 -0.57 14.27
N ILE A 177 2.29 -0.52 13.05
CA ILE A 177 0.90 -0.85 12.77
C ILE A 177 0.74 -2.37 12.76
N GLU A 178 -0.01 -2.88 13.73
CA GLU A 178 -0.29 -4.30 13.82
C GLU A 178 -1.62 -4.66 13.16
N MET A 179 -1.60 -5.74 12.39
CA MET A 179 -2.77 -6.30 11.75
C MET A 179 -3.27 -7.50 12.55
N PRO A 180 -4.60 -7.67 12.72
CA PRO A 180 -5.16 -8.74 13.52
C PRO A 180 -4.83 -10.12 12.92
N GLU A 181 -4.39 -11.08 13.74
CA GLU A 181 -4.08 -12.43 13.26
C GLU A 181 -5.33 -13.17 12.78
N ASN A 182 -5.42 -13.34 11.47
CA ASN A 182 -6.52 -14.04 10.81
C ASN A 182 -6.07 -14.61 9.45
N PRO A 183 -6.89 -15.43 8.76
CA PRO A 183 -6.54 -15.97 7.43
C PRO A 183 -6.15 -14.90 6.40
N LEU A 184 -6.67 -13.67 6.54
CA LEU A 184 -6.30 -12.56 5.68
C LEU A 184 -4.82 -12.17 5.93
N THR A 185 -4.38 -12.04 7.18
CA THR A 185 -2.96 -11.75 7.44
C THR A 185 -1.98 -12.81 6.94
N GLN A 186 -2.40 -14.06 6.76
CA GLN A 186 -1.54 -15.08 6.12
C GLN A 186 -1.34 -14.80 4.62
N ILE A 187 -2.38 -14.37 3.92
CA ILE A 187 -2.25 -13.91 2.52
C ILE A 187 -1.31 -12.68 2.43
N LEU A 188 -1.25 -11.82 3.47
CA LEU A 188 -0.35 -10.65 3.48
C LEU A 188 1.09 -11.14 3.53
N LYS A 189 1.34 -12.15 4.37
CA LYS A 189 2.64 -12.81 4.50
C LYS A 189 3.05 -13.47 3.17
N ASP A 190 2.12 -14.11 2.46
CA ASP A 190 2.38 -14.67 1.14
C ASP A 190 2.82 -13.60 0.14
N PHE A 191 2.13 -12.45 0.08
CA PHE A 191 2.49 -11.35 -0.82
C PHE A 191 3.88 -10.76 -0.54
N ARG A 192 4.41 -10.92 0.68
CA ARG A 192 5.79 -10.50 1.01
C ARG A 192 6.81 -11.25 0.15
N ASN A 193 6.52 -12.49 -0.24
CA ASN A 193 7.45 -13.33 -1.02
C ASN A 193 7.61 -12.89 -2.49
N TYR A 194 6.78 -11.96 -2.95
CA TYR A 194 6.78 -11.40 -4.33
C TYR A 194 7.48 -10.03 -4.40
N ARG A 195 8.07 -9.57 -3.29
CA ARG A 195 8.89 -8.35 -3.26
C ARG A 195 10.34 -8.67 -3.62
N PRO A 196 11.06 -7.74 -4.28
CA PRO A 196 12.50 -7.85 -4.46
C PRO A 196 13.24 -8.13 -3.14
N ASP A 197 14.31 -8.93 -3.17
CA ASP A 197 15.05 -9.35 -1.98
C ASP A 197 15.55 -8.17 -1.12
N GLY A 198 16.11 -7.15 -1.78
CA GLY A 198 16.54 -5.92 -1.09
C GLY A 198 15.40 -5.23 -0.34
N HIS A 199 14.20 -5.20 -0.92
CA HIS A 199 13.03 -4.61 -0.27
C HIS A 199 12.59 -5.45 0.93
N LYS A 200 12.55 -6.78 0.79
CA LYS A 200 12.21 -7.69 1.91
C LYS A 200 13.17 -7.52 3.08
N GLY A 201 14.47 -7.49 2.81
CA GLY A 201 15.51 -7.29 3.82
C GLY A 201 15.35 -5.95 4.53
N TYR A 202 15.19 -4.85 3.78
CA TYR A 202 15.01 -3.52 4.36
C TYR A 202 13.72 -3.42 5.19
N LEU A 203 12.60 -3.90 4.68
CA LEU A 203 11.31 -3.90 5.40
C LEU A 203 11.39 -4.71 6.70
N LYS A 204 12.12 -5.84 6.70
CA LYS A 204 12.31 -6.65 7.90
C LYS A 204 13.18 -5.93 8.92
N TRP A 205 14.25 -5.28 8.46
CA TRP A 205 15.10 -4.47 9.33
C TRP A 205 14.31 -3.30 9.96
N VAL A 206 13.51 -2.57 9.17
CA VAL A 206 12.63 -1.50 9.67
C VAL A 206 11.66 -2.03 10.73
N GLU A 207 10.96 -3.16 10.45
CA GLU A 207 10.04 -3.80 11.41
C GLU A 207 10.73 -4.11 12.74
N THR A 208 11.94 -4.67 12.69
CA THR A 208 12.70 -5.01 13.89
C THR A 208 13.14 -3.77 14.67
N VAL A 209 13.71 -2.77 14.00
CA VAL A 209 14.22 -1.58 14.70
C VAL A 209 13.09 -0.71 15.23
N ALA A 210 12.00 -0.56 14.47
CA ALA A 210 10.87 0.29 14.85
C ALA A 210 10.15 -0.19 16.11
N ARG A 211 10.16 -1.51 16.38
CA ARG A 211 9.52 -2.10 17.57
C ARG A 211 10.22 -1.79 18.89
N GLY A 212 11.39 -1.14 18.86
CA GLY A 212 12.12 -0.83 20.09
C GLY A 212 12.81 -2.06 20.70
N THR A 213 13.49 -1.82 21.82
CA THR A 213 14.11 -2.83 22.67
C THR A 213 14.06 -2.33 24.13
N ASP A 214 14.59 -3.09 25.08
CA ASP A 214 14.74 -2.60 26.46
C ASP A 214 15.62 -1.34 26.58
N GLN A 215 16.44 -1.04 25.56
CA GLN A 215 17.34 0.11 25.55
C GLN A 215 16.70 1.38 24.97
N TYR A 216 15.70 1.25 24.09
CA TYR A 216 15.09 2.40 23.43
C TYR A 216 13.62 2.10 23.05
N PRO A 217 12.73 3.10 23.15
CA PRO A 217 11.30 2.90 22.90
C PRO A 217 11.02 2.48 21.46
N SER A 218 9.86 1.90 21.22
CA SER A 218 9.33 1.75 19.86
C SER A 218 9.03 3.11 19.21
N VAL A 219 8.88 3.15 17.89
CA VAL A 219 8.46 4.36 17.16
C VAL A 219 7.11 4.85 17.65
N LYS A 220 6.16 3.95 17.94
CA LYS A 220 4.84 4.32 18.48
C LYS A 220 4.98 4.97 19.86
N GLU A 221 5.68 4.34 20.79
CA GLU A 221 5.89 4.90 22.14
C GLU A 221 6.62 6.24 22.10
N PHE A 222 7.68 6.36 21.29
CA PHE A 222 8.44 7.61 21.18
C PHE A 222 7.60 8.72 20.55
N SER A 223 6.79 8.39 19.55
CA SER A 223 5.86 9.34 18.93
C SER A 223 4.81 9.84 19.93
N LEU A 224 4.24 8.93 20.72
CA LEU A 224 3.20 9.24 21.71
C LEU A 224 3.72 9.90 22.98
N GLY A 225 5.05 10.02 23.16
CA GLY A 225 5.69 10.66 24.30
C GLY A 225 5.83 12.18 24.20
N ASN A 226 5.61 12.77 23.02
CA ASN A 226 5.60 14.22 22.82
C ASN A 226 4.38 14.66 21.99
N GLN A 227 3.78 15.79 22.34
CA GLN A 227 2.56 16.27 21.68
C GLN A 227 2.73 16.45 20.17
N LYS A 228 3.82 17.10 19.73
CA LYS A 228 4.03 17.39 18.30
C LYS A 228 4.22 16.10 17.50
N THR A 229 4.99 15.16 18.03
CA THR A 229 5.21 13.86 17.38
C THR A 229 3.97 12.99 17.40
N ALA A 230 3.14 13.07 18.44
CA ALA A 230 1.87 12.34 18.52
C ALA A 230 0.88 12.83 17.45
N VAL A 231 0.80 14.15 17.26
CA VAL A 231 0.01 14.74 16.18
C VAL A 231 0.55 14.31 14.82
N LEU A 232 1.87 14.42 14.57
CA LEU A 232 2.46 13.96 13.30
C LEU A 232 2.20 12.48 13.04
N TYR A 233 2.28 11.64 14.07
CA TYR A 233 1.97 10.22 13.99
C TYR A 233 0.51 10.01 13.56
N LEU A 234 -0.45 10.71 14.19
CA LEU A 234 -1.86 10.67 13.80
C LEU A 234 -2.09 11.15 12.35
N LEU A 235 -1.39 12.20 11.91
CA LEU A 235 -1.50 12.72 10.54
C LEU A 235 -0.98 11.72 9.51
N ILE A 236 0.10 10.97 9.82
CA ILE A 236 0.59 9.90 8.96
C ILE A 236 -0.41 8.74 8.92
N LEU A 237 -1.01 8.35 10.05
CA LEU A 237 -2.09 7.35 10.05
C LEU A 237 -3.27 7.79 9.17
N ASP A 238 -3.63 9.07 9.20
CA ASP A 238 -4.67 9.62 8.35
C ASP A 238 -4.31 9.53 6.86
N GLN A 239 -3.05 9.77 6.48
CA GLN A 239 -2.60 9.56 5.10
C GLN A 239 -2.65 8.08 4.67
N ILE A 240 -2.37 7.15 5.57
CA ILE A 240 -2.53 5.71 5.32
C ILE A 240 -4.01 5.36 5.17
N ARG A 241 -4.89 5.93 6.01
CA ARG A 241 -6.36 5.82 5.87
C ARG A 241 -6.81 6.33 4.51
N GLU A 242 -6.36 7.51 4.07
CA GLU A 242 -6.69 8.05 2.75
C GLU A 242 -6.28 7.11 1.62
N PHE A 243 -5.06 6.58 1.68
CA PHE A 243 -4.55 5.65 0.67
C PHE A 243 -5.41 4.37 0.62
N ARG A 244 -5.62 3.73 1.78
CA ARG A 244 -6.41 2.48 1.88
C ARG A 244 -7.88 2.71 1.51
N GLY A 245 -8.46 3.84 1.91
CA GLY A 245 -9.83 4.24 1.56
C GLY A 245 -10.00 4.53 0.07
N ARG A 246 -9.02 5.18 -0.56
CA ARG A 246 -9.00 5.40 -2.00
C ARG A 246 -8.85 4.10 -2.77
N HIS A 247 -8.00 3.19 -2.31
CA HIS A 247 -7.88 1.85 -2.88
C HIS A 247 -9.19 1.05 -2.77
N TRP A 248 -9.89 1.15 -1.64
CA TRP A 248 -11.22 0.56 -1.49
C TRP A 248 -12.23 1.16 -2.48
N ASN A 249 -12.22 2.47 -2.68
CA ASN A 249 -13.07 3.12 -3.69
C ASN A 249 -12.73 2.63 -5.12
N PHE A 250 -11.46 2.51 -5.49
CA PHE A 250 -11.08 1.92 -6.78
C PHE A 250 -11.63 0.51 -6.93
N THR A 251 -11.43 -0.33 -5.92
CA THR A 251 -11.92 -1.71 -5.90
C THR A 251 -13.43 -1.78 -6.14
N ARG A 252 -14.19 -0.86 -5.55
CA ARG A 252 -15.64 -0.78 -5.77
C ARG A 252 -15.99 -0.42 -7.20
N GLU A 253 -15.37 0.60 -7.78
CA GLU A 253 -15.69 1.05 -9.15
C GLU A 253 -15.17 0.09 -10.23
N TYR A 254 -13.94 -0.39 -10.07
CA TYR A 254 -13.23 -1.22 -11.06
C TYR A 254 -13.64 -2.69 -11.01
N ILE A 255 -14.13 -3.19 -9.88
CA ILE A 255 -14.45 -4.62 -9.71
C ILE A 255 -15.90 -4.80 -9.30
N LEU A 256 -16.30 -4.29 -8.13
CA LEU A 256 -17.57 -4.68 -7.53
C LEU A 256 -18.80 -4.13 -8.29
N LYS A 257 -18.74 -2.89 -8.77
CA LYS A 257 -19.82 -2.26 -9.56
C LYS A 257 -19.90 -2.77 -10.99
N GLN A 258 -18.85 -3.42 -11.50
CA GLN A 258 -18.90 -4.09 -12.79
C GLN A 258 -19.75 -5.37 -12.73
N GLY A 259 -20.06 -5.87 -11.52
CA GLY A 259 -20.99 -6.96 -11.26
C GLY A 259 -20.61 -8.23 -12.03
N LYS A 260 -21.62 -8.90 -12.60
CA LYS A 260 -21.45 -10.17 -13.35
C LYS A 260 -20.53 -10.07 -14.58
N ARG A 261 -20.16 -8.87 -15.03
CA ARG A 261 -19.21 -8.71 -16.14
C ARG A 261 -17.79 -9.10 -15.76
N LEU A 262 -17.50 -9.20 -14.46
CA LEU A 262 -16.17 -9.44 -13.94
C LEU A 262 -16.15 -10.60 -12.96
N HIS A 263 -15.12 -11.43 -13.07
CA HIS A 263 -14.84 -12.47 -12.08
C HIS A 263 -14.63 -11.83 -10.68
N PRO A 264 -15.32 -12.29 -9.63
CA PRO A 264 -15.42 -11.58 -8.36
C PRO A 264 -14.18 -11.71 -7.45
N LYS A 265 -13.17 -12.52 -7.83
CA LYS A 265 -11.92 -12.66 -7.05
C LYS A 265 -10.87 -11.63 -7.43
N ALA A 266 -10.01 -11.24 -6.47
CA ALA A 266 -8.81 -10.46 -6.77
C ALA A 266 -7.87 -11.24 -7.70
N THR A 267 -7.07 -10.51 -8.46
CA THR A 267 -6.00 -11.00 -9.34
C THR A 267 -4.97 -11.82 -8.54
N GLY A 268 -4.59 -11.32 -7.37
CA GLY A 268 -3.77 -12.03 -6.36
C GLY A 268 -4.51 -13.12 -5.55
N GLY A 269 -5.82 -13.29 -5.75
CA GLY A 269 -6.62 -14.37 -5.15
C GLY A 269 -7.18 -14.11 -3.75
N SER A 270 -7.08 -12.89 -3.21
CA SER A 270 -7.68 -12.52 -1.92
C SER A 270 -9.21 -12.28 -2.01
N PRO A 271 -9.96 -12.51 -0.90
CA PRO A 271 -11.37 -12.15 -0.81
C PRO A 271 -11.51 -10.62 -0.70
N ILE A 272 -11.84 -9.97 -1.82
CA ILE A 272 -11.77 -8.51 -1.98
C ILE A 272 -12.57 -7.74 -0.92
N VAL A 273 -13.79 -8.18 -0.61
CA VAL A 273 -14.73 -7.47 0.27
C VAL A 273 -14.40 -7.64 1.76
N GLU A 274 -13.55 -8.62 2.10
CA GLU A 274 -13.08 -8.82 3.48
C GLU A 274 -11.71 -8.19 3.68
N TRP A 275 -10.86 -8.28 2.65
CA TRP A 275 -9.46 -7.89 2.70
C TRP A 275 -9.20 -6.41 3.01
N LEU A 276 -9.57 -5.53 2.07
CA LEU A 276 -9.28 -4.11 2.16
C LEU A 276 -10.05 -3.46 3.31
N PRO A 277 -11.34 -3.81 3.53
CA PRO A 277 -12.07 -3.28 4.67
C PRO A 277 -11.49 -3.68 6.01
N ASN A 278 -10.94 -4.89 6.17
CA ASN A 278 -10.25 -5.27 7.39
C ASN A 278 -9.04 -4.35 7.66
N GLN A 279 -8.23 -4.05 6.65
CA GLN A 279 -7.08 -3.15 6.82
C GLN A 279 -7.49 -1.70 7.10
N LEU A 280 -8.56 -1.23 6.46
CA LEU A 280 -9.07 0.12 6.67
C LEU A 280 -9.75 0.26 8.04
N SER A 281 -10.47 -0.76 8.50
CA SER A 281 -11.04 -0.79 9.85
C SER A 281 -9.94 -0.74 10.91
N GLN A 282 -8.88 -1.53 10.73
CA GLN A 282 -7.74 -1.53 11.67
C GLN A 282 -7.09 -0.16 11.78
N ILE A 283 -6.87 0.55 10.67
CA ILE A 283 -6.25 1.88 10.75
C ILE A 283 -7.17 2.91 11.42
N LEU A 284 -8.48 2.84 11.16
CA LEU A 284 -9.48 3.70 11.82
C LEU A 284 -9.52 3.47 13.33
N ASN A 285 -9.43 2.22 13.79
CA ASN A 285 -9.37 1.88 15.21
C ASN A 285 -8.12 2.45 15.87
N ILE A 286 -6.95 2.25 15.27
CA ILE A 286 -5.68 2.80 15.78
C ILE A 286 -5.74 4.33 15.83
N MET A 287 -6.34 4.98 14.83
CA MET A 287 -6.52 6.44 14.84
C MET A 287 -7.40 6.89 16.02
N SER A 288 -8.48 6.18 16.34
CA SER A 288 -9.30 6.46 17.52
C SER A 288 -8.50 6.36 18.82
N GLU A 289 -7.70 5.29 18.98
CA GLU A 289 -6.83 5.12 20.17
C GLU A 289 -5.82 6.27 20.32
N VAL A 290 -5.19 6.69 19.22
CA VAL A 290 -4.22 7.79 19.23
C VAL A 290 -4.88 9.12 19.51
N GLN A 291 -6.08 9.37 18.98
CA GLN A 291 -6.87 10.56 19.30
C GLN A 291 -7.18 10.64 20.80
N GLU A 292 -7.68 9.54 21.37
CA GLU A 292 -7.97 9.45 22.79
C GLU A 292 -6.72 9.70 23.65
N HIS A 293 -5.58 9.11 23.27
CA HIS A 293 -4.30 9.37 23.93
C HIS A 293 -3.92 10.85 23.91
N ILE A 294 -4.04 11.51 22.76
CA ILE A 294 -3.71 12.94 22.62
C ILE A 294 -4.63 13.79 23.48
N SER A 295 -5.94 13.55 23.44
CA SER A 295 -6.94 14.28 24.24
C SER A 295 -6.67 14.13 25.74
N ASN A 296 -6.36 12.91 26.19
CA ASN A 296 -6.14 12.60 27.61
C ASN A 296 -4.79 13.07 28.14
N THR A 297 -3.74 13.04 27.31
CA THR A 297 -2.35 13.33 27.76
C THR A 297 -1.96 14.79 27.59
N TYR A 298 -2.40 15.45 26.52
CA TYR A 298 -1.90 16.79 26.17
C TYR A 298 -2.95 17.90 26.27
N SER A 299 -4.22 17.58 26.49
CA SER A 299 -5.38 18.49 26.34
C SER A 299 -5.56 18.99 24.90
N GLU A 300 -6.79 18.95 24.40
CA GLU A 300 -7.11 19.46 23.05
C GLU A 300 -6.86 20.97 22.93
N GLU A 301 -6.99 21.71 24.03
CA GLU A 301 -6.82 23.18 24.06
C GLU A 301 -5.36 23.63 23.85
N SER A 302 -4.39 22.74 24.07
CA SER A 302 -2.98 23.05 23.89
C SER A 302 -2.54 22.91 22.43
N LEU A 303 -3.35 22.27 21.56
CA LEU A 303 -3.13 22.23 20.13
C LEU A 303 -3.34 23.62 19.52
N LYS A 304 -2.46 24.06 18.63
CA LYS A 304 -2.52 25.39 18.01
C LYS A 304 -2.38 25.32 16.49
N GLY A 305 -2.94 26.33 15.81
CA GLY A 305 -2.81 26.50 14.36
C GLY A 305 -3.29 25.28 13.58
N GLY A 306 -2.53 24.88 12.56
CA GLY A 306 -2.88 23.78 11.67
C GLY A 306 -3.02 22.42 12.37
N ASP A 307 -2.28 22.19 13.46
CA ASP A 307 -2.36 20.93 14.22
C ASP A 307 -3.76 20.76 14.87
N ALA A 308 -4.32 21.84 15.42
CA ALA A 308 -5.67 21.82 16.01
C ALA A 308 -6.75 21.59 14.93
N THR A 309 -6.61 22.25 13.78
CA THR A 309 -7.54 22.10 12.65
C THR A 309 -7.56 20.67 12.12
N GLU A 310 -6.39 20.08 11.88
CA GLU A 310 -6.29 18.71 11.37
C GLU A 310 -6.75 17.69 12.41
N PHE A 311 -6.40 17.87 13.69
CA PHE A 311 -6.87 17.00 14.76
C PHE A 311 -8.41 16.95 14.82
N SER A 312 -9.06 18.12 14.79
CA SER A 312 -10.53 18.23 14.77
C SER A 312 -11.14 17.58 13.53
N ARG A 313 -10.54 17.80 12.34
CA ARG A 313 -10.98 17.15 11.10
C ARG A 313 -10.92 15.63 11.21
N ILE A 314 -9.85 15.08 11.75
CA ILE A 314 -9.64 13.63 11.89
C ILE A 314 -10.63 13.03 12.90
N LYS A 315 -10.87 13.71 14.03
CA LYS A 315 -11.88 13.33 15.04
C LYS A 315 -13.28 13.21 14.44
N ASP A 316 -13.62 14.10 13.52
CA ASP A 316 -14.90 14.05 12.78
C ASP A 316 -14.93 12.99 11.68
N THR A 317 -13.78 12.70 11.07
CA THR A 317 -13.66 11.82 9.89
C THR A 317 -13.74 10.35 10.28
N VAL A 318 -13.01 9.94 11.32
CA VAL A 318 -12.89 8.52 11.72
C VAL A 318 -14.24 7.82 11.95
N PRO A 319 -15.18 8.35 12.76
CA PRO A 319 -16.46 7.68 12.98
C PRO A 319 -17.32 7.62 11.70
N LYS A 320 -17.25 8.65 10.84
CA LYS A 320 -17.98 8.68 9.56
C LYS A 320 -17.46 7.63 8.59
N ASP A 321 -16.14 7.54 8.46
CA ASP A 321 -15.49 6.56 7.58
C ASP A 321 -15.72 5.13 8.07
N LEU A 322 -15.68 4.89 9.39
CA LEU A 322 -15.97 3.58 9.97
C LEU A 322 -17.41 3.14 9.69
N ALA A 323 -18.39 4.02 9.93
CA ALA A 323 -19.80 3.74 9.66
C ALA A 323 -20.06 3.50 8.15
N LYS A 324 -19.43 4.31 7.29
CA LYS A 324 -19.51 4.13 5.83
C LYS A 324 -18.92 2.80 5.39
N LEU A 325 -17.74 2.44 5.91
CA LEU A 325 -17.08 1.18 5.58
C LEU A 325 -17.91 -0.03 5.99
N GLN A 326 -18.48 -0.03 7.19
CA GLN A 326 -19.36 -1.10 7.67
C GLN A 326 -20.60 -1.25 6.77
N LYS A 327 -21.22 -0.13 6.37
CA LYS A 327 -22.34 -0.13 5.43
C LYS A 327 -21.95 -0.72 4.08
N ASP A 328 -20.82 -0.27 3.52
CA ASP A 328 -20.32 -0.75 2.23
C ASP A 328 -20.05 -2.26 2.28
N VAL A 329 -19.34 -2.76 3.30
CA VAL A 329 -19.06 -4.18 3.48
C VAL A 329 -20.36 -4.99 3.51
N LYS A 330 -21.33 -4.58 4.33
CA LYS A 330 -22.63 -5.26 4.39
C LYS A 330 -23.30 -5.33 3.02
N THR A 331 -23.36 -4.22 2.29
CA THR A 331 -23.97 -4.16 0.95
C THR A 331 -23.27 -5.07 -0.04
N TYR A 332 -21.94 -5.01 -0.15
CA TYR A 332 -21.22 -5.79 -1.16
C TYR A 332 -21.12 -7.28 -0.82
N SER A 333 -21.04 -7.65 0.46
CA SER A 333 -21.08 -9.06 0.87
C SER A 333 -22.42 -9.69 0.49
N SER A 334 -23.54 -8.99 0.72
CA SER A 334 -24.87 -9.47 0.27
C SER A 334 -24.97 -9.59 -1.25
N ASN A 335 -24.40 -8.64 -2.00
CA ASN A 335 -24.42 -8.66 -3.46
C ASN A 335 -23.56 -9.77 -4.08
N ILE A 336 -22.47 -10.18 -3.43
CA ILE A 336 -21.65 -11.31 -3.88
C ILE A 336 -22.35 -12.63 -3.56
N ALA A 337 -22.97 -12.74 -2.38
CA ALA A 337 -23.69 -13.96 -1.99
C ALA A 337 -24.91 -14.25 -2.88
N SER A 338 -25.46 -13.24 -3.56
CA SER A 338 -26.59 -13.39 -4.47
C SER A 338 -26.22 -13.63 -5.94
N GLN A 339 -24.93 -13.64 -6.28
CA GLN A 339 -24.43 -13.84 -7.65
C GLN A 339 -24.04 -15.30 -7.92
#